data_AF-A0A923ZFT2-F1
#
_entry.id   AF-A0A923ZFT2-F1
#
_cell.length_a   1.000
_cell.length_b   1.000
_cell.length_c   1.000
_cell.angle_alpha   90.00
_cell.angle_beta   90.00
_cell.angle_gamma   90.00
#
_symmetry.space_group_name_H-M   'P 1'
#
loop_
_entity.id
_entity.type
_entity.pdbx_description
1 polymer ?
#
loop_
_entity_poly.entity_id
_entity_poly.type
_entity_poly.pdbx_seq_one_letter_code
_entity_poly.pdbx_strand_id
1 'polypeptide(L)'
;LTKIEEALYNPKIKANEDNLRFPMRLEEKLGGLNAAILSADAKPTAAMHASYQSLKERVDLLLAQLKQVLEKEISKFNELAKLKQRLQVVTKMKE
;
A
#
# COMPACT_ATOMS: atom_id res chain seq x y z
N LEU A 1 -7.83 -1.23 4.46
CA LEU A 1 -6.63 -1.76 3.78
C LEU A 1 -6.89 -2.04 2.30
N THR A 2 -7.87 -2.88 1.95
CA THR A 2 -8.19 -3.28 0.56
C THR A 2 -8.36 -2.12 -0.43
N LYS A 3 -9.03 -1.02 -0.05
CA LYS A 3 -9.17 0.15 -0.95
C LYS A 3 -7.83 0.83 -1.29
N ILE A 4 -6.92 0.89 -0.32
CA ILE A 4 -5.58 1.48 -0.50
C ILE A 4 -4.76 0.55 -1.40
N GLU A 5 -4.84 -0.75 -1.11
CA GLU A 5 -4.21 -1.81 -1.86
C GLU A 5 -4.61 -1.77 -3.34
N GLU A 6 -5.90 -1.88 -3.64
CA GLU A 6 -6.43 -1.88 -5.00
C GLU A 6 -6.17 -0.56 -5.74
N ALA A 7 -6.05 0.56 -5.03
CA ALA A 7 -5.68 1.84 -5.64
C ALA A 7 -4.20 1.89 -6.03
N LEU A 8 -3.33 1.28 -5.23
CA LEU A 8 -1.90 1.25 -5.47
C LEU A 8 -1.50 0.18 -6.47
N TYR A 9 -2.00 -1.05 -6.31
CA TYR A 9 -1.70 -2.21 -7.15
C TYR A 9 -2.91 -3.12 -7.36
N ASN A 10 -2.89 -3.99 -8.36
CA ASN A 10 -4.00 -4.92 -8.59
C ASN A 10 -3.71 -6.35 -8.08
N PRO A 11 -4.34 -6.80 -6.99
CA PRO A 11 -4.09 -8.14 -6.42
C PRO A 11 -4.64 -9.29 -7.26
N LYS A 12 -5.41 -8.99 -8.31
CA LYS A 12 -5.96 -10.01 -9.23
C LYS A 12 -4.98 -10.38 -10.35
N ILE A 13 -3.96 -9.57 -10.59
CA ILE A 13 -2.91 -9.86 -11.57
C ILE A 13 -1.99 -10.92 -10.97
N LYS A 14 -1.99 -12.12 -11.57
CA LYS A 14 -1.16 -13.26 -11.15
C LYS A 14 -0.28 -13.77 -12.28
N ALA A 15 -0.67 -13.51 -13.52
CA ALA A 15 0.08 -13.82 -14.73
C ALA A 15 0.23 -12.57 -15.61
N ASN A 16 1.17 -12.59 -16.56
CA ASN A 16 1.43 -11.45 -17.45
C ASN A 16 0.21 -11.09 -18.31
N GLU A 17 -0.57 -12.10 -18.73
CA GLU A 17 -1.76 -11.94 -19.55
C GLU A 17 -2.92 -11.26 -18.80
N ASP A 18 -2.89 -11.25 -17.46
CA ASP A 18 -3.92 -10.56 -16.66
C ASP A 18 -3.88 -9.04 -16.87
N ASN A 19 -2.74 -8.48 -17.30
CA ASN A 19 -2.61 -7.07 -17.67
C ASN A 19 -3.53 -6.67 -18.83
N LEU A 20 -3.98 -7.64 -19.65
CA LEU A 20 -4.95 -7.39 -20.72
C LEU A 20 -6.40 -7.33 -20.20
N ARG A 21 -6.66 -7.90 -19.02
CA ARG A 21 -8.01 -8.02 -18.43
C ARG A 21 -8.29 -6.96 -17.38
N PHE A 22 -7.26 -6.39 -16.79
CA PHE A 22 -7.40 -5.47 -15.67
C PHE A 22 -6.76 -4.11 -15.93
N PRO A 23 -7.35 -3.03 -15.39
CA PRO A 23 -6.82 -1.69 -15.58
C PRO A 23 -5.52 -1.48 -14.79
N MET A 24 -4.56 -0.78 -15.40
CA MET A 24 -3.31 -0.39 -14.74
C MET A 24 -3.56 0.47 -13.51
N ARG A 25 -2.88 0.14 -12.41
CA ARG A 25 -2.88 0.91 -11.17
C ARG A 25 -1.63 1.81 -11.07
N LEU A 26 -1.43 2.43 -9.91
CA LEU A 26 -0.42 3.49 -9.75
C LEU A 26 1.02 2.96 -9.82
N GLU A 27 1.26 1.76 -9.31
CA GLU A 27 2.54 1.04 -9.40
C GLU A 27 2.96 0.77 -10.85
N GLU A 28 2.04 0.30 -11.68
CA GLU A 28 2.28 -0.01 -13.09
C GLU A 28 2.53 1.28 -13.89
N LYS A 29 1.79 2.34 -13.60
CA LYS A 29 2.02 3.66 -14.22
C LYS A 29 3.40 4.23 -13.86
N LEU A 30 3.84 4.07 -12.61
CA LEU A 30 5.19 4.46 -12.19
C LEU A 30 6.26 3.59 -12.87
N GLY A 31 6.04 2.27 -12.94
CA GLY A 31 6.92 1.35 -13.66
C GLY A 31 7.04 1.70 -15.15
N GLY A 32 5.93 2.01 -15.80
CA GLY A 32 5.89 2.45 -17.20
C GLY A 32 6.62 3.78 -17.42
N LEU A 33 6.47 4.74 -16.50
CA LEU A 33 7.22 6.00 -16.56
C LEU A 33 8.73 5.75 -16.41
N ASN A 34 9.14 4.87 -15.48
CA ASN A 34 10.53 4.49 -15.31
C ASN A 34 11.11 3.82 -16.56
N ALA A 35 10.36 2.89 -17.16
CA ALA A 35 10.76 2.24 -18.41
C ALA A 35 10.93 3.26 -19.56
N ALA A 36 10.00 4.22 -19.68
CA ALA A 36 10.09 5.27 -20.69
C ALA A 36 11.31 6.18 -20.47
N ILE A 37 11.63 6.54 -19.22
CA ILE A 37 12.84 7.29 -18.87
C ILE A 37 14.10 6.53 -19.28
N LEU A 38 14.15 5.23 -19.00
CA LEU A 38 15.32 4.39 -19.28
C LEU A 38 15.47 4.00 -20.77
N SER A 39 14.45 4.20 -21.59
CA SER A 39 14.46 3.84 -23.01
C SER A 39 15.29 4.77 -23.91
N ALA A 40 15.66 5.96 -23.42
CA ALA A 40 16.37 6.96 -24.18
C ALA A 40 17.69 7.35 -23.51
N ASP A 41 18.74 7.56 -24.32
CA ASP A 41 20.01 8.12 -23.86
C ASP A 41 19.92 9.65 -23.76
N ALA A 42 19.00 10.12 -22.93
CA ALA A 42 18.75 11.53 -22.68
C ALA A 42 18.18 11.74 -21.28
N LYS A 43 18.35 12.94 -20.73
CA LYS A 43 17.70 13.32 -19.48
C LYS A 43 16.16 13.30 -19.62
N PRO A 44 15.41 13.04 -18.52
CA PRO A 44 13.96 13.06 -18.55
C PRO A 44 13.39 14.38 -19.10
N THR A 45 12.29 14.29 -19.84
CA THR A 45 11.60 15.46 -20.39
C THR A 45 10.78 16.18 -19.31
N ALA A 46 10.40 17.43 -19.57
CA ALA A 46 9.50 18.18 -18.68
C ALA A 46 8.16 17.45 -18.46
N ALA A 47 7.63 16.78 -19.49
CA ALA A 47 6.40 15.99 -19.39
C ALA A 47 6.57 14.75 -18.49
N MET A 48 7.73 14.10 -18.51
CA MET A 48 8.05 12.98 -17.61
C MET A 48 8.11 13.45 -16.15
N HIS A 49 8.73 14.61 -15.89
CA HIS A 49 8.73 15.21 -14.56
C HIS A 49 7.32 15.56 -14.06
N ALA A 50 6.48 16.17 -14.91
CA ALA A 50 5.10 16.48 -14.55
C ALA A 50 4.28 15.22 -14.26
N SER A 51 4.45 14.18 -15.08
CA SER A 51 3.80 12.87 -14.87
C SER A 51 4.25 12.23 -13.55
N TYR A 52 5.54 12.28 -13.25
CA TYR A 52 6.09 11.80 -11.97
C TYR A 52 5.45 12.52 -10.80
N GLN A 53 5.39 13.86 -10.82
CA GLN A 53 4.81 14.63 -9.70
C GLN A 53 3.34 14.29 -9.48
N SER A 54 2.54 14.21 -10.54
CA SER A 54 1.13 13.80 -10.44
C SER A 54 0.97 12.39 -9.88
N LEU A 55 1.84 11.44 -10.26
CA LEU A 55 1.77 10.07 -9.73
C LEU A 55 2.23 10.03 -8.27
N LYS A 56 3.30 10.75 -7.94
CA LYS A 56 3.86 10.86 -6.59
C LYS A 56 2.82 11.38 -5.60
N GLU A 57 2.14 12.48 -5.92
CA GLU A 57 1.11 13.06 -5.05
C GLU A 57 -0.01 12.04 -4.73
N ARG A 58 -0.44 11.25 -5.71
CA ARG A 58 -1.48 10.23 -5.52
C ARG A 58 -0.98 9.09 -4.63
N VAL A 59 0.26 8.66 -4.82
CA VAL A 59 0.88 7.61 -3.99
C VAL A 59 1.09 8.10 -2.56
N ASP A 60 1.57 9.32 -2.36
CA ASP A 60 1.78 9.91 -1.04
C ASP A 60 0.48 9.97 -0.23
N LEU A 61 -0.65 10.30 -0.87
CA LEU A 61 -1.97 10.26 -0.24
C LEU A 61 -2.33 8.85 0.24
N LEU A 62 -2.09 7.82 -0.58
CA LEU A 62 -2.35 6.43 -0.21
C LEU A 62 -1.44 5.97 0.94
N LEU A 63 -0.17 6.37 0.94
CA LEU A 63 0.77 6.06 2.02
C LEU A 63 0.37 6.74 3.33
N ALA A 64 -0.09 7.99 3.28
CA ALA A 64 -0.62 8.69 4.45
C ALA A 64 -1.85 7.97 5.03
N GLN A 65 -2.77 7.53 4.17
CA GLN A 65 -3.94 6.73 4.58
C GLN A 65 -3.51 5.39 5.18
N LEU A 66 -2.53 4.72 4.57
CA LEU A 66 -2.01 3.44 5.07
C LEU A 66 -1.44 3.61 6.48
N LYS A 67 -0.62 4.65 6.69
CA LYS A 67 -0.05 4.97 8.00
C LYS A 67 -1.13 5.15 9.07
N GLN A 68 -2.18 5.92 8.77
CA GLN A 68 -3.30 6.11 9.70
C GLN A 68 -4.04 4.80 10.02
N VAL A 69 -4.23 3.93 9.03
CA VAL A 69 -4.86 2.62 9.25
C VAL A 69 -3.97 1.76 10.14
N LEU A 70 -2.67 1.68 9.85
CA LEU A 70 -1.73 0.88 10.64
C LEU A 70 -1.65 1.36 12.09
N GLU A 71 -1.54 2.67 12.33
CA GLU A 71 -1.51 3.24 13.68
C GLU A 71 -2.76 2.88 14.49
N LYS A 72 -3.95 2.97 13.86
CA LYS A 72 -5.23 2.60 14.49
C LYS A 72 -5.33 1.12 14.79
N GLU A 73 -5.03 0.26 13.81
CA GLU A 73 -5.16 -1.18 13.95
C GLU A 73 -4.12 -1.77 14.92
N ILE A 74 -2.88 -1.25 14.91
CA ILE A 74 -1.84 -1.65 15.88
C ILE A 74 -2.26 -1.25 17.31
N SER A 75 -2.76 -0.03 17.49
CA SER A 75 -3.23 0.42 18.81
C SER A 75 -4.37 -0.46 19.33
N LYS A 76 -5.37 -0.72 18.49
CA LYS A 76 -6.50 -1.61 18.80
C LYS A 76 -6.04 -3.03 19.11
N PHE A 77 -5.12 -3.57 18.33
CA PHE A 77 -4.53 -4.89 18.57
C PHE A 77 -3.83 -4.95 19.93
N ASN A 78 -3.03 -3.92 20.27
CA ASN A 78 -2.33 -3.84 21.55
C ASN A 78 -3.29 -3.77 22.75
N GLU A 79 -4.41 -3.06 22.62
CA GLU A 79 -5.46 -3.04 23.65
C GLU A 79 -6.12 -4.41 23.83
N LEU A 80 -6.48 -5.07 22.72
CA LEU A 80 -7.05 -6.43 22.76
C LEU A 80 -6.06 -7.45 23.36
N ALA A 81 -4.78 -7.34 23.01
CA ALA A 81 -3.73 -8.19 23.56
C ALA A 81 -3.61 -7.99 25.08
N LYS A 82 -3.61 -6.74 25.57
CA LYS A 82 -3.61 -6.44 27.01
C LYS A 82 -4.85 -6.99 27.71
N LEU A 83 -6.03 -6.86 27.11
CA LEU A 83 -7.28 -7.40 27.67
C LEU A 83 -7.24 -8.93 27.76
N LYS A 84 -6.74 -9.62 26.73
CA LYS A 84 -6.53 -11.08 26.77
C LYS A 84 -5.48 -11.51 27.78
N GLN A 85 -4.39 -10.74 27.93
CA GLN A 85 -3.37 -11.01 28.94
C GLN A 85 -3.93 -10.85 30.36
N ARG A 86 -4.84 -9.89 30.57
CA ARG A 86 -5.60 -9.69 31.82
C ARG A 86 -6.68 -10.77 32.07
N LEU A 87 -7.09 -11.52 31.04
CA LEU A 87 -8.06 -12.62 31.15
C LEU A 87 -7.44 -13.95 31.62
N GLN A 88 -6.18 -13.97 32.06
CA GLN A 88 -5.71 -15.08 32.89
C GLN A 88 -6.46 -15.05 34.22
N VAL A 89 -7.54 -15.81 34.28
CA VAL A 89 -8.33 -16.10 35.47
C VAL A 89 -7.36 -16.51 36.58
N VAL A 90 -7.30 -15.71 37.64
CA VAL A 90 -6.66 -16.10 38.89
C VAL A 90 -7.51 -17.24 39.48
N THR A 91 -7.25 -18.47 39.08
CA THR A 91 -7.69 -19.65 39.82
C THR A 91 -6.76 -19.82 41.02
N LYS A 92 -6.94 -18.99 42.05
CA LYS A 92 -6.54 -19.38 43.41
C LYS A 92 -7.69 -20.16 44.03
N MET A 93 -7.77 -21.46 43.71
CA MET A 93 -8.22 -22.41 44.72
C MET A 93 -7.05 -22.58 45.69
N LYS A 94 -7.15 -21.98 46.87
CA LYS A 94 -6.34 -22.35 48.03
C LYS A 94 -7.27 -23.06 49.01
N GLU A 95 -6.73 -24.15 49.51
CA GLU A 95 -7.27 -25.14 50.46
C GLU A 95 -7.93 -24.52 51.71
#